data_AF-A0A847VKL6-F1
#
_entry.id   AF-A0A847VKL6-F1
#
_cell.length_a   1.000
_cell.length_b   1.000
_cell.length_c   1.000
_cell.angle_alpha   90.00
_cell.angle_beta   90.00
_cell.angle_gamma   90.00
#
_symmetry.space_group_name_H-M   'P 1'
#
loop_
_entity.id
_entity.type
_entity.pdbx_description
1 polymer ?
#
loop_
_entity_poly.entity_id
_entity_poly.type
_entity_poly.pdbx_seq_one_letter_code
_entity_poly.pdbx_strand_id
1 'polypeptide(L)'
;GFWIEGAMSPDNGTAAGQTWQRRSTVSLMGGFGEVRLGRDYTPSFWNYTIFDPFGTNGPGSMLNLVSTLGSGAGTLVRANNTVAYFLPAMGGLYGQLQMAAGEGATGNKYQGVRFGYAAGPVNVAGAWGRTPKTGAMLDDYSDKNIGASFAIGTGTIIAQYSKRDYRNLDQKTMLIGGTYGIGASTLKASYTKSNGSNSTLEGSQWALGYQYDLPKRTALYATYSNLKNEKGAAFNAAGGLPLAAVAGEKSQALAVGVRHAF
;
A
#
# COMPACT_ATOMS: atom_id res chain seq x y z
N GLY A 1 -15.90 -18.54 -6.43
CA GLY A 1 -16.31 -17.50 -5.47
C GLY A 1 -16.29 -16.14 -6.15
N PHE A 2 -16.96 -15.13 -5.59
CA PHE A 2 -16.91 -13.75 -6.08
C PHE A 2 -16.67 -12.78 -4.93
N TRP A 3 -16.19 -11.56 -5.24
CA TRP A 3 -15.99 -10.49 -4.27
C TRP A 3 -16.24 -9.13 -4.94
N ILE A 4 -17.11 -8.32 -4.34
CA ILE A 4 -17.41 -6.96 -4.77
C ILE A 4 -17.25 -6.02 -3.56
N GLU A 5 -16.34 -5.06 -3.66
CA GLU A 5 -15.99 -4.14 -2.56
C GLU A 5 -15.76 -2.74 -3.09
N GLY A 6 -16.35 -1.78 -2.38
CA GLY A 6 -16.30 -0.36 -2.68
C GLY A 6 -15.80 0.44 -1.49
N ALA A 7 -15.23 1.61 -1.76
CA ALA A 7 -14.94 2.58 -0.71
C ALA A 7 -16.24 3.32 -0.32
N MET A 8 -16.31 3.77 0.92
CA MET A 8 -17.37 4.67 1.39
C MET A 8 -16.71 5.97 1.85
N SER A 9 -17.42 7.09 1.66
CA SER A 9 -17.06 8.41 2.21
C SER A 9 -18.14 8.84 3.21
N PRO A 10 -18.06 8.40 4.47
CA PRO A 10 -19.13 8.61 5.45
C PRO A 10 -19.36 10.10 5.78
N ASP A 11 -18.33 10.92 5.64
CA ASP A 11 -18.34 12.36 5.87
C ASP A 11 -19.30 13.12 4.94
N ASN A 12 -19.44 12.65 3.69
CA ASN A 12 -20.33 13.25 2.70
C ASN A 12 -21.41 12.28 2.17
N GLY A 13 -21.57 11.12 2.82
CA GLY A 13 -22.55 10.10 2.40
C GLY A 13 -22.23 9.45 1.06
N THR A 14 -20.96 9.44 0.63
CA THR A 14 -20.55 8.95 -0.70
C THR A 14 -21.28 9.73 -1.82
N ALA A 15 -21.30 11.06 -1.73
CA ALA A 15 -22.08 11.94 -2.61
C ALA A 15 -21.81 11.76 -4.12
N ALA A 16 -20.60 11.33 -4.50
CA ALA A 16 -20.23 11.05 -5.88
C ALA A 16 -20.76 9.69 -6.41
N GLY A 17 -21.47 8.92 -5.58
CA GLY A 17 -22.02 7.61 -5.90
C GLY A 17 -21.13 6.43 -5.50
N GLN A 18 -21.76 5.31 -5.17
CA GLN A 18 -21.04 4.09 -4.80
C GLN A 18 -20.36 3.48 -6.02
N THR A 19 -19.10 3.10 -5.88
CA THR A 19 -18.35 2.37 -6.91
C THR A 19 -17.69 1.13 -6.33
N TRP A 20 -17.33 0.17 -7.19
CA TRP A 20 -16.67 -1.09 -6.81
C TRP A 20 -15.18 -1.09 -7.13
N GLN A 21 -14.54 0.06 -6.89
CA GLN A 21 -13.15 0.32 -7.27
C GLN A 21 -12.11 -0.24 -6.30
N ARG A 22 -12.52 -0.87 -5.19
CA ARG A 22 -11.59 -1.54 -4.28
C ARG A 22 -11.35 -2.99 -4.69
N ARG A 23 -12.39 -3.75 -4.99
CA ARG A 23 -12.25 -5.10 -5.57
C ARG A 23 -13.51 -5.48 -6.32
N SER A 24 -13.36 -6.03 -7.50
CA SER A 24 -14.48 -6.59 -8.27
C SER A 24 -14.00 -7.81 -9.03
N THR A 25 -14.13 -8.99 -8.41
CA THR A 25 -13.49 -10.21 -8.88
C THR A 25 -14.38 -11.44 -8.84
N VAL A 26 -14.13 -12.35 -9.76
CA VAL A 26 -14.58 -13.75 -9.72
C VAL A 26 -13.37 -14.67 -9.66
N SER A 27 -13.48 -15.77 -8.93
CA SER A 27 -12.38 -16.70 -8.69
C SER A 27 -12.82 -18.15 -8.84
N LEU A 28 -11.97 -18.95 -9.49
CA LEU A 28 -11.99 -20.41 -9.42
C LEU A 28 -10.86 -20.86 -8.48
N MET A 29 -11.20 -21.66 -7.48
CA MET A 29 -10.29 -22.07 -6.41
C MET A 29 -10.34 -23.59 -6.26
N GLY A 30 -9.21 -24.20 -5.90
CA GLY A 30 -9.11 -25.63 -5.63
C GLY A 30 -7.73 -26.02 -5.10
N GLY A 31 -7.40 -27.32 -5.16
CA GLY A 31 -6.07 -27.81 -4.76
C GLY A 31 -4.90 -27.24 -5.58
N PHE A 32 -5.21 -26.66 -6.75
CA PHE A 32 -4.24 -25.95 -7.58
C PHE A 32 -3.97 -24.51 -7.14
N GLY A 33 -4.69 -23.97 -6.16
CA GLY A 33 -4.61 -22.55 -5.77
C GLY A 33 -5.83 -21.78 -6.25
N GLU A 34 -5.63 -20.54 -6.71
CA GLU A 34 -6.71 -19.66 -7.14
C GLU A 34 -6.38 -18.98 -8.46
N VAL A 35 -7.29 -19.06 -9.43
CA VAL A 35 -7.33 -18.15 -10.59
C VAL A 35 -8.40 -17.10 -10.32
N ARG A 36 -8.02 -15.82 -10.35
CA ARG A 36 -8.87 -14.68 -10.06
C ARG A 36 -8.91 -13.73 -11.25
N LEU A 37 -10.11 -13.34 -11.66
CA LEU A 37 -10.36 -12.38 -12.73
C LEU A 37 -10.98 -11.12 -12.16
N GLY A 38 -10.55 -9.94 -12.62
CA GLY A 38 -11.18 -8.65 -12.29
C GLY A 38 -10.24 -7.63 -11.64
N ARG A 39 -10.79 -6.55 -11.08
CA ARG A 39 -9.99 -5.47 -10.46
C ARG A 39 -9.59 -5.87 -9.03
N ASP A 40 -8.30 -5.82 -8.73
CA ASP A 40 -7.78 -6.13 -7.40
C ASP A 40 -6.43 -5.47 -7.14
N TYR A 41 -5.90 -5.63 -5.92
CA TYR A 41 -4.54 -5.21 -5.57
C TYR A 41 -3.49 -5.85 -6.48
N THR A 42 -2.48 -5.04 -6.80
CA THR A 42 -1.31 -5.54 -7.52
C THR A 42 -0.38 -6.32 -6.59
N PRO A 43 0.36 -7.32 -7.10
CA PRO A 43 1.39 -8.05 -6.37
C PRO A 43 2.35 -7.13 -5.61
N SER A 44 2.83 -6.06 -6.23
CA SER A 44 3.75 -5.12 -5.57
C SER A 44 3.09 -4.34 -4.43
N PHE A 45 1.80 -3.99 -4.55
CA PHE A 45 1.06 -3.29 -3.50
C PHE A 45 0.86 -4.10 -2.22
N TRP A 46 0.71 -5.43 -2.33
CA TRP A 46 0.51 -6.29 -1.15
C TRP A 46 1.62 -6.15 -0.11
N ASN A 47 2.86 -5.95 -0.55
CA ASN A 47 3.95 -5.70 0.38
C ASN A 47 3.77 -4.36 1.08
N TYR A 48 3.46 -3.28 0.37
CA TYR A 48 3.19 -1.97 0.98
C TYR A 48 2.15 -2.07 2.09
N THR A 49 1.05 -2.77 1.86
CA THR A 49 -0.04 -2.83 2.85
C THR A 49 0.23 -3.79 4.02
N ILE A 50 0.89 -4.93 3.77
CA ILE A 50 1.17 -5.94 4.81
C ILE A 50 2.33 -5.50 5.72
N PHE A 51 3.35 -4.83 5.15
CA PHE A 51 4.54 -4.40 5.87
C PHE A 51 4.51 -2.89 6.17
N ASP A 52 3.36 -2.42 6.65
CA ASP A 52 3.12 -1.08 7.18
C ASP A 52 2.27 -1.20 8.46
N PRO A 53 2.72 -0.70 9.63
CA PRO A 53 1.92 -0.70 10.87
C PRO A 53 0.54 -0.03 10.72
N PHE A 54 0.42 0.92 9.80
CA PHE A 54 -0.79 1.69 9.50
C PHE A 54 -1.58 1.12 8.32
N GLY A 55 -1.10 0.03 7.71
CA GLY A 55 -1.79 -0.69 6.64
C GLY A 55 -2.11 0.19 5.45
N THR A 56 -1.20 1.11 5.08
CA THR A 56 -1.35 2.05 3.94
C THR A 56 -2.51 3.04 4.03
N ASN A 57 -3.09 3.26 5.21
CA ASN A 57 -4.23 4.18 5.38
C ASN A 57 -3.92 5.28 6.41
N GLY A 58 -4.50 6.46 6.18
CA GLY A 58 -4.43 7.59 7.10
C GLY A 58 -3.03 8.23 7.22
N PRO A 59 -2.85 9.13 8.20
CA PRO A 59 -1.64 9.97 8.28
C PRO A 59 -0.33 9.22 8.50
N GLY A 60 -0.37 8.01 9.09
CA GLY A 60 0.82 7.20 9.31
C GLY A 60 1.27 6.37 8.10
N SER A 61 0.49 6.37 7.01
CA SER A 61 0.74 5.56 5.82
C SER A 61 2.10 5.86 5.19
N MET A 62 2.84 4.81 4.81
CA MET A 62 4.08 5.00 4.05
C MET A 62 3.81 5.58 2.65
N LEU A 63 2.59 5.41 2.11
CA LEU A 63 2.23 5.91 0.78
C LEU A 63 2.32 7.43 0.68
N ASN A 64 2.33 8.14 1.81
CA ASN A 64 2.56 9.58 1.86
C ASN A 64 3.90 9.99 1.22
N LEU A 65 4.88 9.07 1.14
CA LEU A 65 6.18 9.28 0.48
C LEU A 65 6.36 8.40 -0.77
N VAL A 66 5.28 7.92 -1.36
CA VAL A 66 5.31 7.07 -2.56
C VAL A 66 4.65 7.80 -3.72
N SER A 67 5.36 7.91 -4.83
CA SER A 67 4.90 8.51 -6.10
C SER A 67 5.00 7.50 -7.25
N THR A 68 4.23 7.75 -8.30
CA THR A 68 4.35 7.10 -9.63
C THR A 68 5.32 7.84 -10.56
N LEU A 69 6.07 8.82 -10.04
CA LEU A 69 7.11 9.57 -10.75
C LEU A 69 6.58 10.34 -11.98
N GLY A 70 5.28 10.70 -11.96
CA GLY A 70 4.62 11.36 -13.09
C GLY A 70 4.45 10.44 -14.31
N SER A 71 4.56 9.12 -14.13
CA SER A 71 4.49 8.16 -15.24
C SER A 71 3.11 8.02 -15.87
N GLY A 72 2.04 8.44 -15.18
CA GLY A 72 0.68 8.14 -15.58
C GLY A 72 0.25 6.69 -15.31
N ALA A 73 1.06 5.89 -14.62
CA ALA A 73 0.69 4.53 -14.23
C ALA A 73 -0.49 4.53 -13.23
N GLY A 74 -1.57 3.82 -13.58
CA GLY A 74 -2.77 3.66 -12.75
C GLY A 74 -2.73 2.43 -11.83
N THR A 75 -1.58 1.77 -11.76
CA THR A 75 -1.39 0.37 -11.32
C THR A 75 -0.56 0.23 -10.04
N LEU A 76 -0.14 1.34 -9.42
CA LEU A 76 0.62 1.32 -8.17
C LEU A 76 -0.10 0.53 -7.07
N VAL A 77 -1.41 0.71 -6.96
CA VAL A 77 -2.22 0.10 -5.89
C VAL A 77 -3.02 -1.08 -6.42
N ARG A 78 -3.76 -0.89 -7.51
CA ARG A 78 -4.67 -1.89 -8.10
C ARG A 78 -4.56 -1.84 -9.61
N ALA A 79 -4.84 -2.96 -10.27
CA ALA A 79 -4.96 -2.99 -11.72
C ALA A 79 -6.39 -3.40 -12.13
N ASN A 80 -6.87 -2.88 -13.26
CA ASN A 80 -8.11 -3.30 -13.92
C ASN A 80 -7.84 -4.48 -14.86
N ASN A 81 -8.89 -5.17 -15.31
CA ASN A 81 -8.80 -6.17 -16.37
C ASN A 81 -7.74 -7.24 -16.09
N THR A 82 -7.65 -7.66 -14.83
CA THR A 82 -6.58 -8.57 -14.40
C THR A 82 -6.98 -10.03 -14.53
N VAL A 83 -5.99 -10.84 -14.88
CA VAL A 83 -5.94 -12.27 -14.58
C VAL A 83 -4.83 -12.47 -13.57
N ALA A 84 -5.15 -13.05 -12.43
CA ALA A 84 -4.20 -13.38 -11.38
C ALA A 84 -4.24 -14.86 -11.05
N TYR A 85 -3.09 -15.42 -10.70
CA TYR A 85 -2.95 -16.75 -10.16
C TYR A 85 -2.26 -16.67 -8.80
N PHE A 86 -2.84 -17.30 -7.79
CA PHE A 86 -2.27 -17.42 -6.45
C PHE A 86 -1.90 -18.88 -6.18
N LEU A 87 -0.72 -19.08 -5.60
CA LEU A 87 -0.24 -20.41 -5.24
C LEU A 87 -1.19 -21.10 -4.24
N PRO A 88 -1.30 -22.44 -4.29
CA PRO A 88 -2.00 -23.19 -3.26
C PRO A 88 -1.29 -23.06 -1.90
N ALA A 89 -1.91 -23.62 -0.85
CA ALA A 89 -1.26 -23.71 0.46
C ALA A 89 -0.02 -24.61 0.37
N MET A 90 1.17 -24.03 0.59
CA MET A 90 2.47 -24.71 0.44
C MET A 90 3.34 -24.59 1.69
N GLY A 91 2.79 -24.88 2.87
CA GLY A 91 3.55 -24.92 4.12
C GLY A 91 4.17 -23.58 4.54
N GLY A 92 3.50 -22.47 4.21
CA GLY A 92 3.94 -21.10 4.50
C GLY A 92 4.44 -20.35 3.26
N LEU A 93 4.83 -21.04 2.19
CA LEU A 93 5.09 -20.38 0.91
C LEU A 93 3.80 -19.83 0.31
N TYR A 94 3.87 -18.62 -0.21
CA TYR A 94 2.79 -17.98 -0.95
C TYR A 94 3.33 -17.22 -2.15
N GLY A 95 2.50 -17.07 -3.17
CA GLY A 95 2.87 -16.35 -4.37
C GLY A 95 1.67 -15.90 -5.17
N GLN A 96 1.90 -14.86 -5.97
CA GLN A 96 0.90 -14.26 -6.84
C GLN A 96 1.59 -13.90 -8.16
N LEU A 97 1.01 -14.34 -9.27
CA LEU A 97 1.27 -13.82 -10.61
C LEU A 97 0.06 -13.02 -11.05
N GLN A 98 0.25 -11.87 -11.67
CA GLN A 98 -0.86 -11.06 -12.18
C GLN A 98 -0.47 -10.36 -13.47
N MET A 99 -1.40 -10.32 -14.42
CA MET A 99 -1.31 -9.50 -15.63
C MET A 99 -2.61 -8.72 -15.82
N ALA A 100 -2.51 -7.52 -16.39
CA ALA A 100 -3.63 -6.72 -16.83
C ALA A 100 -3.49 -6.38 -18.32
N ALA A 101 -4.55 -6.58 -19.09
CA ALA A 101 -4.52 -6.34 -20.54
C ALA A 101 -4.36 -4.85 -20.89
N GLY A 102 -4.86 -3.95 -20.04
CA GLY A 102 -4.86 -2.49 -20.23
C GLY A 102 -5.86 -1.98 -21.28
N GLU A 103 -6.19 -2.80 -22.30
CA GLU A 103 -7.24 -2.54 -23.30
C GLU A 103 -7.11 -1.18 -24.02
N GLY A 104 -5.87 -0.76 -24.29
CA GLY A 104 -5.58 0.52 -24.95
C GLY A 104 -5.59 1.75 -24.03
N ALA A 105 -6.01 1.62 -22.77
CA ALA A 105 -5.92 2.71 -21.81
C ALA A 105 -4.47 2.93 -21.32
N THR A 106 -4.01 4.18 -21.43
CA THR A 106 -2.69 4.62 -20.95
C THR A 106 -2.49 4.26 -19.48
N GLY A 107 -1.38 3.60 -19.16
CA GLY A 107 -0.98 3.30 -17.79
C GLY A 107 -1.76 2.18 -17.10
N ASN A 108 -2.66 1.47 -17.80
CA ASN A 108 -3.48 0.39 -17.23
C ASN A 108 -2.96 -1.02 -17.49
N LYS A 109 -2.02 -1.20 -18.44
CA LYS A 109 -1.38 -2.50 -18.68
C LYS A 109 -0.43 -2.83 -17.53
N TYR A 110 -0.45 -4.06 -17.04
CA TYR A 110 0.33 -4.45 -15.86
C TYR A 110 0.86 -5.87 -15.97
N GLN A 111 2.05 -6.09 -15.40
CA GLN A 111 2.66 -7.39 -15.17
C GLN A 111 3.27 -7.38 -13.78
N GLY A 112 2.99 -8.38 -12.96
CA GLY A 112 3.57 -8.44 -11.63
C GLY A 112 3.66 -9.84 -11.05
N VAL A 113 4.60 -9.98 -10.14
CA VAL A 113 4.85 -11.18 -9.35
C VAL A 113 5.12 -10.80 -7.91
N ARG A 114 4.64 -11.63 -6.99
CA ARG A 114 5.00 -11.61 -5.58
C ARG A 114 5.28 -13.03 -5.13
N PHE A 115 6.30 -13.21 -4.32
CA PHE A 115 6.63 -14.48 -3.69
C PHE A 115 7.12 -14.24 -2.28
N GLY A 116 6.73 -15.12 -1.36
CA GLY A 116 7.09 -14.98 0.04
C GLY A 116 6.87 -16.24 0.86
N TYR A 117 7.23 -16.12 2.13
CA TYR A 117 7.10 -17.14 3.13
C TYR A 117 6.53 -16.53 4.42
N ALA A 118 5.47 -17.12 4.94
CA ALA A 118 4.87 -16.78 6.23
C ALA A 118 4.63 -18.07 7.04
N ALA A 119 5.43 -18.26 8.08
CA ALA A 119 5.24 -19.34 9.05
C ALA A 119 5.88 -18.99 10.39
N GLY A 120 5.23 -19.41 11.48
CA GLY A 120 5.65 -19.06 12.83
C GLY A 120 5.72 -17.53 13.00
N PRO A 121 6.81 -16.97 13.56
CA PRO A 121 6.92 -15.54 13.78
C PRO A 121 7.31 -14.74 12.53
N VAL A 122 7.70 -15.41 11.42
CA VAL A 122 8.30 -14.75 10.25
C VAL A 122 7.24 -14.56 9.16
N ASN A 123 7.22 -13.38 8.55
CA ASN A 123 6.64 -13.16 7.22
C ASN A 123 7.61 -12.33 6.38
N VAL A 124 7.97 -12.79 5.19
CA VAL A 124 8.82 -12.06 4.24
C VAL A 124 8.28 -12.24 2.82
N ALA A 125 8.29 -11.19 2.02
CA ALA A 125 7.98 -11.28 0.61
C ALA A 125 8.74 -10.26 -0.23
N GLY A 126 9.16 -10.70 -1.42
CA GLY A 126 9.59 -9.84 -2.51
C GLY A 126 8.48 -9.73 -3.56
N ALA A 127 8.40 -8.57 -4.20
CA ALA A 127 7.49 -8.33 -5.31
C ALA A 127 8.11 -7.43 -6.37
N TRP A 128 7.65 -7.62 -7.59
CA TRP A 128 7.97 -6.79 -8.74
C TRP A 128 6.70 -6.54 -9.55
N GLY A 129 6.50 -5.30 -9.96
CA GLY A 129 5.44 -4.86 -10.84
C GLY A 129 5.99 -3.95 -11.92
N ARG A 130 5.46 -4.08 -13.13
CA ARG A 130 5.77 -3.23 -14.28
C ARG A 130 4.48 -2.80 -14.96
N THR A 131 4.43 -1.52 -15.29
CA THR A 131 3.42 -0.92 -16.15
C THR A 131 4.13 -0.56 -17.45
N PRO A 132 3.97 -1.38 -18.49
CA PRO A 132 4.58 -1.10 -19.78
C PRO A 132 4.10 0.23 -20.33
N LYS A 133 4.99 0.92 -21.03
CA LYS A 133 4.71 2.13 -21.79
C LYS A 133 3.52 1.88 -22.72
N THR A 134 2.50 2.70 -22.54
CA THR A 134 1.28 2.72 -23.36
C THR A 134 0.87 4.17 -23.59
N GLY A 135 0.26 4.47 -24.74
CA GLY A 135 -0.20 5.82 -25.08
C GLY A 135 0.90 6.88 -24.92
N ALA A 136 0.61 7.90 -24.10
CA ALA A 136 1.48 9.06 -23.88
C ALA A 136 2.60 8.83 -22.83
N MET A 137 2.69 7.65 -22.21
CA MET A 137 3.82 7.33 -21.32
C MET A 137 5.13 7.45 -22.09
N LEU A 138 6.18 7.96 -21.45
CA LEU A 138 7.47 8.15 -22.11
C LEU A 138 8.37 6.93 -22.01
N ASP A 139 8.20 6.14 -20.94
CA ASP A 139 8.93 4.90 -20.65
C ASP A 139 8.06 3.95 -19.81
N ASP A 140 8.58 2.79 -19.48
CA ASP A 140 7.94 1.90 -18.51
C ASP A 140 8.04 2.44 -17.09
N TYR A 141 6.99 2.21 -16.30
CA TYR A 141 7.05 2.39 -14.85
C TYR A 141 7.26 1.03 -14.18
N SER A 142 8.17 0.95 -13.22
CA SER A 142 8.35 -0.25 -12.41
C SER A 142 8.37 0.03 -10.92
N ASP A 143 7.94 -0.96 -10.15
CA ASP A 143 7.89 -0.97 -8.70
C ASP A 143 8.39 -2.32 -8.20
N LYS A 144 9.52 -2.33 -7.49
CA LYS A 144 10.09 -3.53 -6.86
C LYS A 144 10.25 -3.26 -5.38
N ASN A 145 9.85 -4.23 -4.57
CA ASN A 145 9.91 -4.07 -3.13
C ASN A 145 10.12 -5.40 -2.43
N ILE A 146 10.65 -5.31 -1.22
CA ILE A 146 10.79 -6.41 -0.28
C ILE A 146 10.36 -5.91 1.09
N GLY A 147 9.59 -6.71 1.80
CA GLY A 147 9.22 -6.43 3.17
C GLY A 147 9.27 -7.67 4.03
N ALA A 148 9.47 -7.45 5.32
CA ALA A 148 9.50 -8.49 6.32
C ALA A 148 8.85 -8.02 7.62
N SER A 149 8.28 -8.97 8.35
CA SER A 149 7.88 -8.79 9.73
C SER A 149 8.28 -9.97 10.58
N PHE A 150 8.52 -9.68 11.86
CA PHE A 150 8.87 -10.68 12.87
C PHE A 150 8.04 -10.45 14.14
N ALA A 151 7.22 -11.43 14.52
CA ALA A 151 6.41 -11.40 15.74
C ALA A 151 7.25 -11.80 16.96
N ILE A 152 7.16 -11.02 18.04
CA ILE A 152 7.86 -11.25 19.32
C ILE A 152 6.88 -10.99 20.46
N GLY A 153 6.34 -12.05 21.06
CA GLY A 153 5.32 -11.92 22.09
C GLY A 153 4.09 -11.19 21.55
N THR A 154 3.69 -10.08 22.19
CA THR A 154 2.60 -9.21 21.72
C THR A 154 3.08 -8.11 20.76
N GLY A 155 4.36 -8.10 20.42
CA GLY A 155 4.99 -7.15 19.50
C GLY A 155 5.18 -7.71 18.10
N THR A 156 5.33 -6.82 17.13
CA THR A 156 5.77 -7.15 15.77
C THR A 156 6.70 -6.06 15.26
N ILE A 157 7.89 -6.43 14.81
CA ILE A 157 8.81 -5.53 14.11
C ILE A 157 8.57 -5.68 12.61
N ILE A 158 8.58 -4.58 11.89
CA ILE A 158 8.26 -4.49 10.46
C ILE A 158 9.34 -3.66 9.77
N ALA A 159 9.82 -4.15 8.63
CA ALA A 159 10.70 -3.40 7.75
C ALA A 159 10.29 -3.59 6.29
N GLN A 160 10.44 -2.53 5.49
CA GLN A 160 10.22 -2.59 4.05
C GLN A 160 11.20 -1.69 3.31
N TYR A 161 11.60 -2.14 2.12
CA TYR A 161 12.29 -1.34 1.13
C TYR A 161 11.59 -1.45 -0.22
N SER A 162 11.43 -0.32 -0.90
CA SER A 162 10.92 -0.25 -2.26
C SER A 162 11.79 0.63 -3.14
N LYS A 163 11.88 0.28 -4.42
CA LYS A 163 12.46 1.11 -5.46
C LYS A 163 11.48 1.19 -6.64
N ARG A 164 11.21 2.41 -7.11
CA ARG A 164 10.44 2.69 -8.31
C ARG A 164 11.31 3.39 -9.33
N ASP A 165 11.12 3.06 -10.60
CA ASP A 165 11.90 3.59 -11.72
C ASP A 165 10.93 4.06 -12.83
N TYR A 166 11.19 5.22 -13.45
CA TYR A 166 10.52 5.75 -14.65
C TYR A 166 11.43 6.74 -15.38
N ARG A 167 11.75 6.47 -16.66
CA ARG A 167 12.73 7.25 -17.43
C ARG A 167 14.07 7.33 -16.66
N ASN A 168 14.59 8.53 -16.48
CA ASN A 168 15.78 8.85 -15.71
C ASN A 168 15.50 9.13 -14.22
N LEU A 169 14.30 8.83 -13.72
CA LEU A 169 13.92 9.02 -12.32
C LEU A 169 13.86 7.69 -11.59
N ASP A 170 14.46 7.63 -10.41
CA ASP A 170 14.24 6.60 -9.42
C ASP A 170 13.78 7.19 -8.08
N GLN A 171 12.99 6.41 -7.33
CA GLN A 171 12.63 6.71 -5.95
C GLN A 171 12.76 5.46 -5.10
N LYS A 172 13.51 5.59 -4.01
CA LYS A 172 13.75 4.56 -3.00
C LYS A 172 13.04 4.98 -1.73
N THR A 173 12.18 4.11 -1.21
CA THR A 173 11.48 4.35 0.06
C THR A 173 11.73 3.18 1.00
N MET A 174 12.13 3.49 2.22
CA MET A 174 12.26 2.53 3.31
C MET A 174 11.29 2.85 4.44
N LEU A 175 10.79 1.81 5.09
CA LEU A 175 10.03 1.89 6.32
C LEU A 175 10.66 0.96 7.36
N ILE A 176 10.79 1.45 8.58
CA ILE A 176 10.97 0.63 9.78
C ILE A 176 9.87 1.00 10.78
N GLY A 177 9.28 0.02 11.42
CA GLY A 177 8.21 0.25 12.37
C GLY A 177 7.79 -1.01 13.08
N GLY A 178 6.66 -0.92 13.76
CA GLY A 178 6.12 -2.06 14.45
C GLY A 178 4.83 -1.75 15.20
N THR A 179 4.32 -2.79 15.81
CA THR A 179 3.14 -2.75 16.66
C THR A 179 3.43 -3.43 17.99
N TYR A 180 2.75 -3.00 19.05
CA TYR A 180 2.86 -3.63 20.36
C TYR A 180 1.49 -3.66 21.05
N GLY A 181 1.01 -4.87 21.35
CA GLY A 181 -0.26 -5.11 22.03
C GLY A 181 -0.14 -5.07 23.55
N ILE A 182 -1.09 -4.41 24.22
CA ILE A 182 -1.24 -4.31 25.67
C ILE A 182 -2.72 -4.47 26.02
N GLY A 183 -3.16 -5.69 26.36
CA GLY A 183 -4.57 -5.97 26.58
C GLY A 183 -5.42 -5.64 25.34
N ALA A 184 -6.40 -4.74 25.48
CA ALA A 184 -7.24 -4.25 24.39
C ALA A 184 -6.58 -3.13 23.56
N SER A 185 -5.38 -2.67 23.95
CA SER A 185 -4.67 -1.58 23.29
C SER A 185 -3.63 -2.09 22.30
N THR A 186 -3.45 -1.37 21.20
CA THR A 186 -2.33 -1.56 20.27
C THR A 186 -1.62 -0.24 20.06
N LEU A 187 -0.33 -0.20 20.36
CA LEU A 187 0.60 0.88 19.99
C LEU A 187 1.19 0.60 18.62
N LYS A 188 1.38 1.65 17.82
CA LYS A 188 1.97 1.60 16.48
C LYS A 188 3.00 2.70 16.33
N ALA A 189 4.12 2.39 15.69
CA ALA A 189 5.11 3.40 15.34
C ALA A 189 5.76 3.07 14.00
N SER A 190 6.09 4.09 13.23
CA SER A 190 6.86 3.93 11.99
C SER A 190 7.73 5.13 11.71
N TYR A 191 8.87 4.88 11.07
CA TYR A 191 9.69 5.87 10.39
C TYR A 191 9.83 5.47 8.92
N THR A 192 9.44 6.36 8.02
CA THR A 192 9.55 6.20 6.57
C THR A 192 10.49 7.25 6.01
N LYS A 193 11.41 6.85 5.14
CA LYS A 193 12.32 7.76 4.44
C LYS A 193 12.27 7.50 2.95
N SER A 194 12.15 8.56 2.17
CA SER A 194 12.22 8.57 0.72
C SER A 194 13.44 9.36 0.25
N ASN A 195 14.10 8.84 -0.79
CA ASN A 195 15.15 9.52 -1.53
C ASN A 195 15.02 9.13 -3.02
N GLY A 196 15.55 9.91 -3.94
CA GLY A 196 15.45 9.61 -5.37
C GLY A 196 16.49 10.31 -6.22
N SER A 197 16.31 10.20 -7.54
CA SER A 197 17.20 10.81 -8.54
C SER A 197 17.26 12.33 -8.48
N ASN A 198 16.30 12.98 -7.81
CA ASN A 198 16.31 14.41 -7.58
C ASN A 198 15.71 14.76 -6.21
N SER A 199 15.89 16.02 -5.84
CA SER A 199 15.47 16.55 -4.54
C SER A 199 13.96 16.66 -4.35
N THR A 200 13.13 16.49 -5.39
CA THR A 200 11.66 16.51 -5.24
C THR A 200 11.11 15.18 -4.74
N LEU A 201 11.97 14.17 -4.58
CA LEU A 201 11.65 12.84 -4.08
C LEU A 201 12.23 12.57 -2.68
N GLU A 202 12.82 13.58 -2.06
CA GLU A 202 13.48 13.48 -0.74
C GLU A 202 12.54 13.91 0.39
N GLY A 203 12.27 13.00 1.32
CA GLY A 203 11.43 13.30 2.47
C GLY A 203 11.51 12.23 3.56
N SER A 204 11.03 12.57 4.75
CA SER A 204 10.90 11.62 5.84
C SER A 204 9.60 11.84 6.61
N GLN A 205 9.06 10.77 7.18
CA GLN A 205 7.89 10.83 8.04
C GLN A 205 8.09 9.90 9.22
N TRP A 206 7.74 10.38 10.41
CA TRP A 206 7.48 9.50 11.54
C TRP A 206 6.01 9.57 11.93
N ALA A 207 5.48 8.47 12.45
CA ALA A 207 4.11 8.38 12.91
C ALA A 207 4.01 7.54 14.18
N LEU A 208 3.06 7.94 15.03
CA LEU A 208 2.65 7.23 16.24
C LEU A 208 1.14 6.98 16.14
N GLY A 209 0.74 5.76 16.48
CA GLY A 209 -0.66 5.35 16.48
C GLY A 209 -1.02 4.65 17.79
N TYR A 210 -2.26 4.86 18.20
CA TYR A 210 -2.89 4.14 19.29
C TYR A 210 -4.25 3.64 18.82
N GLN A 211 -4.57 2.40 19.13
CA GLN A 211 -5.87 1.80 18.92
C GLN A 211 -6.33 1.15 20.23
N TYR A 212 -7.60 1.29 20.55
CA TYR A 212 -8.26 0.61 21.66
C TYR A 212 -9.46 -0.18 21.13
N ASP A 213 -9.39 -1.50 21.24
CA ASP A 213 -10.43 -2.39 20.75
C ASP A 213 -11.55 -2.51 21.78
N LEU A 214 -12.74 -2.13 21.36
CA LEU A 214 -14.00 -2.29 22.09
C LEU A 214 -14.67 -3.61 21.68
N PRO A 215 -15.59 -4.15 22.51
CA PRO A 215 -16.40 -5.30 22.12
C PRO A 215 -17.17 -5.05 20.81
N LYS A 216 -17.59 -6.15 20.15
CA LYS A 216 -18.44 -6.12 18.95
C LYS A 216 -17.81 -5.34 17.78
N ARG A 217 -16.54 -5.61 17.49
CA ARG A 217 -15.85 -5.17 16.26
C ARG A 217 -15.70 -3.64 16.13
N THR A 218 -15.68 -2.94 17.25
CA THR A 218 -15.49 -1.47 17.30
C THR A 218 -14.10 -1.16 17.84
N ALA A 219 -13.45 -0.11 17.35
CA ALA A 219 -12.17 0.36 17.86
C ALA A 219 -12.13 1.90 17.87
N LEU A 220 -11.58 2.47 18.93
CA LEU A 220 -11.17 3.87 18.97
C LEU A 220 -9.73 3.97 18.49
N TYR A 221 -9.39 5.01 17.74
CA TYR A 221 -8.01 5.21 17.32
C TYR A 221 -7.59 6.68 17.33
N ALA A 222 -6.29 6.89 17.50
CA ALA A 222 -5.61 8.14 17.25
C ALA A 222 -4.32 7.87 16.46
N THR A 223 -3.97 8.74 15.52
CA THR A 223 -2.73 8.68 14.75
C THR A 223 -2.21 10.08 14.57
N TYR A 224 -0.95 10.28 14.93
CA TYR A 224 -0.22 11.51 14.67
C TYR A 224 0.97 11.21 13.78
N SER A 225 1.24 12.09 12.82
CA SER A 225 2.39 12.00 11.94
C SER A 225 3.01 13.36 11.70
N ASN A 226 4.33 13.38 11.55
CA ASN A 226 5.08 14.53 11.11
C ASN A 226 5.91 14.12 9.89
N LEU A 227 5.62 14.76 8.76
CA LEU A 227 6.33 14.62 7.50
C LEU A 227 7.20 15.86 7.28
N LYS A 228 8.45 15.64 6.92
CA LYS A 228 9.41 16.67 6.51
C LYS A 228 9.81 16.42 5.06
N ASN A 229 9.55 17.39 4.20
CA ASN A 229 10.12 17.44 2.86
C ASN A 229 11.54 18.02 2.91
N GLU A 230 12.42 17.56 2.02
CA GLU A 230 13.70 18.20 1.78
C GLU A 230 13.62 19.00 0.46
N LYS A 231 14.19 20.22 0.45
CA LYS A 231 14.35 21.07 -0.73
C LYS A 231 13.05 21.27 -1.54
N GLY A 232 12.86 20.50 -2.62
CA GLY A 232 11.79 20.65 -3.60
C GLY A 232 10.68 19.61 -3.50
N ALA A 233 10.76 18.68 -2.54
CA ALA A 233 9.73 17.68 -2.34
C ALA A 233 8.46 18.30 -1.77
N ALA A 234 7.31 17.80 -2.19
CA ALA A 234 6.00 18.30 -1.78
C ALA A 234 5.08 17.12 -1.41
N PHE A 235 5.57 16.25 -0.53
CA PHE A 235 4.74 15.22 0.11
C PHE A 235 3.87 15.85 1.22
N ASN A 236 2.75 15.21 1.56
CA ASN A 236 1.91 15.61 2.69
C ASN A 236 1.57 14.44 3.61
N ALA A 237 1.28 14.73 4.87
CA ALA A 237 0.84 13.73 5.85
C ALA A 237 -0.69 13.51 5.83
N ALA A 238 -1.37 13.98 4.78
CA ALA A 238 -2.82 14.12 4.76
C ALA A 238 -3.59 12.80 4.59
N GLY A 239 -2.88 11.67 4.44
CA GLY A 239 -3.48 10.34 4.43
C GLY A 239 -4.50 10.11 3.31
N GLY A 240 -4.29 10.75 2.16
CA GLY A 240 -5.18 10.65 0.98
C GLY A 240 -6.18 11.80 0.82
N LEU A 241 -6.20 12.78 1.72
CA LEU A 241 -6.98 14.01 1.53
C LEU A 241 -6.31 14.92 0.48
N PRO A 242 -7.08 15.66 -0.34
CA PRO A 242 -6.57 16.55 -1.38
C PRO A 242 -6.07 17.87 -0.78
N LEU A 243 -5.15 17.80 0.18
CA LEU A 243 -4.51 18.98 0.76
C LEU A 243 -3.24 19.33 -0.01
N ALA A 244 -3.12 20.60 -0.40
CA ALA A 244 -1.92 21.09 -1.07
C ALA A 244 -0.68 20.90 -0.17
N ALA A 245 0.39 20.39 -0.76
CA ALA A 245 1.71 20.35 -0.13
C ALA A 245 2.53 21.55 -0.61
N VAL A 246 3.28 22.17 0.29
CA VAL A 246 4.24 23.23 -0.06
C VAL A 246 5.63 22.61 -0.17
N ALA A 247 6.33 22.90 -1.26
CA ALA A 247 7.64 22.33 -1.53
C ALA A 247 8.65 22.71 -0.42
N GLY A 248 9.38 21.72 0.09
CA GLY A 248 10.39 21.91 1.15
C GLY A 248 9.82 22.08 2.56
N GLU A 249 8.50 22.16 2.71
CA GLU A 249 7.86 22.41 3.99
C GLU A 249 7.51 21.12 4.74
N LYS A 250 7.27 21.29 6.05
CA LYS A 250 6.77 20.21 6.92
C LYS A 250 5.25 20.13 6.84
N SER A 251 4.72 18.93 7.02
CA SER A 251 3.28 18.66 7.16
C SER A 251 3.05 17.82 8.41
N GLN A 252 2.07 18.21 9.21
CA GLN A 252 1.65 17.49 10.40
C GLN A 252 0.19 17.10 10.24
N ALA A 253 -0.18 15.92 10.75
CA ALA A 253 -1.55 15.47 10.72
C ALA A 253 -1.88 14.68 11.99
N LEU A 254 -3.07 14.95 12.52
CA LEU A 254 -3.68 14.24 13.63
C LEU A 254 -5.02 13.70 13.14
N ALA A 255 -5.21 12.39 13.23
CA ALA A 255 -6.48 11.73 13.01
C ALA A 255 -6.94 11.07 14.31
N VAL A 256 -8.17 11.33 14.72
CA VAL A 256 -8.84 10.66 15.84
C VAL A 256 -10.17 10.16 15.32
N GLY A 257 -10.55 8.93 15.65
CA GLY A 257 -11.79 8.38 15.12
C GLY A 257 -12.21 7.06 15.72
N VAL A 258 -13.28 6.53 15.13
CA VAL A 258 -13.87 5.23 15.44
C VAL A 258 -13.87 4.39 14.18
N ARG A 259 -13.50 3.12 14.31
CA ARG A 259 -13.69 2.11 13.27
C ARG A 259 -14.69 1.08 13.77
N HIS A 260 -15.72 0.81 12.98
CA HIS A 260 -16.67 -0.27 13.24
C HIS A 260 -16.72 -1.20 12.03
N ALA A 261 -16.66 -2.52 12.25
CA ALA A 261 -16.79 -3.52 11.19
C ALA A 261 -18.09 -4.31 11.36
N PHE A 262 -18.84 -4.47 10.27
CA PHE A 262 -20.09 -5.23 10.17
C PHE A 262 -19.97 -6.42 9.21
#